data_AF-A0A1H4QQL5-F1
#
_entry.id   AF-A0A1H4QQL5-F1
#
_cell.length_a   1.000
_cell.length_b   1.000
_cell.length_c   1.000
_cell.angle_alpha   90.00
_cell.angle_beta   90.00
_cell.angle_gamma   90.00
#
_symmetry.space_group_name_H-M   'P 1'
#
loop_
_entity.id
_entity.type
_entity.pdbx_description
1 polymer ?
#
loop_
_entity_poly.entity_id
_entity_poly.type
_entity_poly.pdbx_seq_one_letter_code
_entity_poly.pdbx_strand_id
1 'polypeptide(L)'
;MGEKHVIDSALISLKKILHEFPQKALCITEEDWNVKKSSGKWSKKELLGHLVDSTFNNLQRYIRVQYEDTPHVMYNQNEWVRSQHWQKLPVTRILSLWEAVNWQILHVWEHFPKEKTNLLLDISKETKEIHTFAEMIEDYINHAKHHIKQILPQMITVIAAIGENNELGKGNDLIWHLPADLKRFKRLTSGHHIIMGRNTYESIGKPLPNRTTIIVTRDKNYQQEGCLTAGSIEEAVELAKSDDEIFIIGGAQIYKQVLAFEFIDKLDITHVHSSFEADVYFPEINSNQWKEVRREDFKADDKNKYDYSFVSYVRKSQREIQKTE
;
A
#
# COMPACT_ATOMS: atom_id res chain seq x y z
N MET A 1 20.30 12.39 17.97
CA MET A 1 20.30 11.99 16.54
C MET A 1 20.00 13.25 15.74
N GLY A 2 21.00 13.80 15.04
CA GLY A 2 21.00 15.21 14.63
C GLY A 2 20.16 15.56 13.40
N GLU A 3 19.80 16.84 13.29
CA GLU A 3 19.00 17.48 12.23
C GLU A 3 19.45 17.12 10.80
N LYS A 4 20.74 16.80 10.60
CA LYS A 4 21.31 16.38 9.33
C LYS A 4 20.65 15.11 8.75
N HIS A 5 20.10 14.24 9.60
CA HIS A 5 19.39 13.03 9.15
C HIS A 5 17.97 13.31 8.62
N VAL A 6 17.37 14.44 8.97
CA VAL A 6 15.95 14.72 8.66
C VAL A 6 15.77 15.01 7.17
N ILE A 7 16.59 15.89 6.59
CA ILE A 7 16.55 16.20 5.14
C ILE A 7 16.82 14.94 4.32
N ASP A 8 17.87 14.18 4.64
CA ASP A 8 18.23 13.00 3.86
C ASP A 8 17.10 11.94 3.90
N SER A 9 16.45 11.75 5.06
CA SER A 9 15.27 10.87 5.20
C SER A 9 14.04 11.38 4.43
N ALA A 10 13.78 12.68 4.47
CA ALA A 10 12.68 13.31 3.75
C ALA A 10 12.87 13.21 2.22
N LEU A 11 14.09 13.41 1.72
CA LEU A 11 14.44 13.24 0.30
C LEU A 11 14.19 11.81 -0.18
N ILE A 12 14.64 10.80 0.58
CA ILE A 12 14.41 9.39 0.26
C ILE A 12 12.91 9.09 0.22
N SER A 13 12.17 9.58 1.22
CA SER A 13 10.72 9.37 1.32
C SER A 13 9.97 10.02 0.16
N LEU A 14 10.29 11.27 -0.19
CA LEU A 14 9.62 11.99 -1.28
C LEU A 14 9.92 11.35 -2.65
N LYS A 15 11.19 10.97 -2.90
CA LYS A 15 11.56 10.24 -4.13
C LYS A 15 10.75 8.95 -4.28
N LYS A 16 10.64 8.16 -3.21
CA LYS A 16 9.83 6.94 -3.22
C LYS A 16 8.36 7.25 -3.54
N ILE A 17 7.78 8.25 -2.89
CA ILE A 17 6.40 8.69 -3.13
C ILE A 17 6.19 9.10 -4.60
N LEU A 18 7.09 9.92 -5.16
CA LEU A 18 7.05 10.39 -6.54
C LEU A 18 7.11 9.26 -7.58
N HIS A 19 7.86 8.18 -7.29
CA HIS A 19 7.93 7.02 -8.18
C HIS A 19 6.71 6.08 -8.06
N GLU A 20 6.15 5.90 -6.86
CA GLU A 20 5.11 4.90 -6.61
C GLU A 20 3.69 5.45 -6.76
N PHE A 21 3.39 6.62 -6.20
CA PHE A 21 2.01 7.11 -6.10
C PHE A 21 1.37 7.35 -7.48
N PRO A 22 2.02 8.02 -8.45
CA PRO A 22 1.40 8.26 -9.75
C PRO A 22 0.99 6.99 -10.48
N GLN A 23 1.85 5.96 -10.43
CA GLN A 23 1.57 4.69 -11.09
C GLN A 23 0.34 4.01 -10.49
N LYS A 24 0.22 4.01 -9.15
CA LYS A 24 -0.96 3.45 -8.45
C LYS A 24 -2.21 4.30 -8.67
N ALA A 25 -2.07 5.63 -8.69
CA ALA A 25 -3.18 6.56 -8.88
C ALA A 25 -3.82 6.41 -10.28
N LEU A 26 -3.03 6.13 -11.31
CA LEU A 26 -3.51 5.89 -12.68
C LEU A 26 -4.33 4.60 -12.84
N CYS A 27 -4.27 3.68 -11.87
CA CYS A 27 -5.11 2.48 -11.85
C CYS A 27 -6.54 2.75 -11.35
N ILE A 28 -6.82 3.90 -10.75
CA ILE A 28 -8.14 4.27 -10.23
C ILE A 28 -9.03 4.74 -11.39
N THR A 29 -10.26 4.23 -11.46
CA THR A 29 -11.21 4.61 -12.51
C THR A 29 -11.64 6.07 -12.39
N GLU A 30 -11.98 6.72 -13.50
CA GLU A 30 -12.44 8.13 -13.49
C GLU A 30 -13.71 8.31 -12.63
N GLU A 31 -14.58 7.30 -12.55
CA GLU A 31 -15.75 7.32 -11.69
C GLU A 31 -15.35 7.38 -10.21
N ASP A 32 -14.49 6.46 -9.76
CA ASP A 32 -14.01 6.39 -8.38
C ASP A 32 -13.31 7.67 -7.91
N TRP A 33 -12.68 8.41 -8.81
CA TRP A 33 -12.03 9.68 -8.50
C TRP A 33 -13.02 10.74 -8.00
N ASN A 34 -14.26 10.71 -8.46
CA ASN A 34 -15.28 11.72 -8.18
C ASN A 34 -16.25 11.28 -7.05
N VAL A 35 -16.24 10.01 -6.64
CA VAL A 35 -17.07 9.50 -5.54
C VAL A 35 -16.72 10.18 -4.22
N LYS A 36 -17.74 10.67 -3.50
CA LYS A 36 -17.63 11.18 -2.12
C LYS A 36 -18.13 10.13 -1.15
N LYS A 37 -17.34 9.83 -0.11
CA LYS A 37 -17.71 8.84 0.93
C LYS A 37 -18.94 9.25 1.74
N SER A 38 -19.14 10.55 1.95
CA SER A 38 -20.32 11.11 2.62
C SER A 38 -20.44 12.62 2.36
N SER A 39 -21.59 13.19 2.71
CA SER A 39 -21.79 14.64 2.69
C SER A 39 -20.74 15.33 3.55
N GLY A 40 -20.00 16.28 2.98
CA GLY A 40 -18.94 17.04 3.65
C GLY A 40 -17.53 16.42 3.60
N LYS A 41 -17.36 15.21 3.05
CA LYS A 41 -16.02 14.65 2.78
C LYS A 41 -15.58 14.98 1.36
N TRP A 42 -14.27 15.14 1.19
CA TRP A 42 -13.66 15.24 -0.12
C TRP A 42 -13.69 13.91 -0.86
N SER A 43 -13.92 13.99 -2.16
CA SER A 43 -13.64 12.93 -3.12
C SER A 43 -12.12 12.71 -3.25
N LYS A 44 -11.71 11.60 -3.87
CA LYS A 44 -10.29 11.35 -4.16
C LYS A 44 -9.67 12.45 -5.02
N LYS A 45 -10.42 13.00 -5.98
CA LYS A 45 -9.92 14.07 -6.87
C LYS A 45 -9.78 15.41 -6.14
N GLU A 46 -10.67 15.73 -5.21
CA GLU A 46 -10.48 16.88 -4.30
C GLU A 46 -9.30 16.67 -3.35
N LEU A 47 -9.07 15.44 -2.86
CA LEU A 47 -7.89 15.10 -2.06
C LEU A 47 -6.58 15.25 -2.86
N LEU A 48 -6.55 14.82 -4.13
CA LEU A 48 -5.40 15.03 -5.01
C LEU A 48 -5.17 16.53 -5.28
N GLY A 49 -6.24 17.29 -5.50
CA GLY A 49 -6.17 18.74 -5.60
C GLY A 49 -5.65 19.42 -4.33
N HIS A 50 -6.09 18.96 -3.16
CA HIS A 50 -5.57 19.41 -1.87
C HIS A 50 -4.06 19.15 -1.73
N LEU A 51 -3.58 17.99 -2.17
CA LEU A 51 -2.15 17.70 -2.22
C LEU A 51 -1.40 18.70 -3.11
N VAL A 52 -1.94 19.09 -4.27
CA VAL A 52 -1.35 20.13 -5.13
C VAL A 52 -1.29 21.48 -4.40
N ASP A 53 -2.40 21.90 -3.80
CA ASP A 53 -2.50 23.17 -3.06
C ASP A 53 -1.48 23.22 -1.90
N SER A 54 -1.39 22.13 -1.13
CA SER A 54 -0.41 21.96 -0.05
C SER A 54 1.04 22.01 -0.56
N THR A 55 1.31 21.40 -1.72
CA THR A 55 2.63 21.42 -2.37
C THR A 55 3.02 22.86 -2.74
N PHE A 56 2.15 23.62 -3.41
CA PHE A 56 2.41 25.01 -3.78
C PHE A 56 2.67 25.90 -2.57
N ASN A 57 1.86 25.75 -1.53
CA ASN A 57 1.99 26.54 -0.32
C ASN A 57 3.32 26.25 0.41
N ASN A 58 3.70 24.97 0.51
CA ASN A 58 4.96 24.59 1.15
C ASN A 58 6.18 24.95 0.32
N LEU A 59 6.11 24.89 -1.01
CA LEU A 59 7.19 25.37 -1.87
C LEU A 59 7.54 26.85 -1.59
N GLN A 60 6.53 27.70 -1.38
CA GLN A 60 6.75 29.09 -0.97
C GLN A 60 7.47 29.17 0.38
N ARG A 61 7.06 28.38 1.38
CA ARG A 61 7.72 28.35 2.70
C ARG A 61 9.19 27.98 2.58
N TYR A 62 9.50 26.93 1.82
CA TYR A 62 10.87 26.42 1.65
C TYR A 62 11.79 27.40 0.89
N ILE A 63 11.22 28.20 -0.01
CA ILE A 63 11.97 29.25 -0.72
C ILE A 63 12.17 30.46 0.20
N ARG A 64 11.09 30.98 0.79
CA ARG A 64 11.07 32.23 1.58
C ARG A 64 11.92 32.14 2.84
N VAL A 65 11.94 30.98 3.50
CA VAL A 65 12.72 30.80 4.75
C VAL A 65 14.22 31.03 4.54
N GLN A 66 14.72 30.90 3.31
CA GLN A 66 16.14 31.05 3.03
C GLN A 66 16.62 32.51 3.05
N TYR A 67 15.70 33.48 2.96
CA TYR A 67 16.03 34.90 2.88
C TYR A 67 15.13 35.83 3.72
N GLU A 68 14.03 35.34 4.30
CA GLU A 68 13.17 36.09 5.21
C GLU A 68 13.33 35.61 6.66
N ASP A 69 13.29 36.55 7.60
CA ASP A 69 13.23 36.22 9.03
C ASP A 69 11.83 35.71 9.39
N THR A 70 11.69 34.40 9.57
CA THR A 70 10.44 33.74 9.97
C THR A 70 9.25 34.09 9.05
N PRO A 71 9.28 33.70 7.77
CA PRO A 71 8.22 34.08 6.84
C PRO A 71 6.88 33.50 7.28
N HIS A 72 5.85 34.34 7.23
CA HIS A 72 4.48 33.95 7.51
C HIS A 72 3.77 33.55 6.21
N VAL A 73 3.42 32.27 6.08
CA VAL A 73 2.71 31.71 4.93
C VAL A 73 1.53 30.85 5.39
N MET A 74 0.34 31.44 5.36
CA MET A 74 -0.92 30.80 5.76
C MET A 74 -1.57 30.01 4.62
N TYR A 75 -2.25 28.92 4.98
CA TYR A 75 -2.99 28.06 4.04
C TYR A 75 -4.43 27.76 4.51
N ASN A 76 -5.41 28.29 3.78
CA ASN A 76 -6.84 27.97 3.99
C ASN A 76 -7.26 26.80 3.10
N GLN A 77 -7.07 25.60 3.61
CA GLN A 77 -7.23 24.32 2.92
C GLN A 77 -8.56 24.19 2.16
N ASN A 78 -9.68 24.40 2.85
CA ASN A 78 -11.01 24.20 2.27
C ASN A 78 -11.34 25.20 1.16
N GLU A 79 -10.99 26.47 1.37
CA GLU A 79 -11.27 27.52 0.39
C GLU A 79 -10.43 27.34 -0.88
N TRP A 80 -9.15 26.95 -0.76
CA TRP A 80 -8.29 26.70 -1.93
C TRP A 80 -8.85 25.56 -2.80
N VAL A 81 -9.15 24.41 -2.20
CA VAL A 81 -9.70 23.24 -2.90
C VAL A 81 -11.02 23.62 -3.59
N ARG A 82 -11.87 24.40 -2.92
CA ARG A 82 -13.15 24.88 -3.47
C ARG A 82 -12.94 25.82 -4.65
N SER A 83 -12.03 26.78 -4.55
CA SER A 83 -11.79 27.82 -5.55
C SER A 83 -11.09 27.31 -6.81
N GLN A 84 -10.26 26.28 -6.70
CA GLN A 84 -9.55 25.68 -7.85
C GLN A 84 -10.48 24.84 -8.75
N HIS A 85 -11.64 24.42 -8.23
CA HIS A 85 -12.59 23.57 -8.97
C HIS A 85 -11.95 22.30 -9.56
N TRP A 86 -11.09 21.61 -8.78
CA TRP A 86 -10.34 20.42 -9.20
C TRP A 86 -11.18 19.36 -9.91
N GLN A 87 -12.44 19.19 -9.52
CA GLN A 87 -13.41 18.27 -10.14
C GLN A 87 -13.58 18.46 -11.66
N LYS A 88 -13.38 19.68 -12.17
CA LYS A 88 -13.53 20.03 -13.58
C LYS A 88 -12.31 19.67 -14.43
N LEU A 89 -11.20 19.26 -13.81
CA LEU A 89 -9.98 18.88 -14.51
C LEU A 89 -9.87 17.37 -14.70
N PRO A 90 -9.26 16.91 -15.81
CA PRO A 90 -8.85 15.52 -15.95
C PRO A 90 -7.86 15.15 -14.84
N VAL A 91 -8.03 13.99 -14.22
CA VAL A 91 -7.16 13.51 -13.12
C VAL A 91 -5.69 13.55 -13.54
N THR A 92 -5.40 13.12 -14.77
CA THR A 92 -4.03 13.11 -15.32
C THR A 92 -3.37 14.49 -15.28
N ARG A 93 -4.11 15.57 -15.51
CA ARG A 93 -3.58 16.94 -15.44
C ARG A 93 -3.26 17.35 -14.01
N ILE A 94 -4.11 16.99 -13.06
CA ILE A 94 -3.90 17.28 -11.63
C ILE A 94 -2.70 16.48 -11.12
N LEU A 95 -2.62 15.19 -11.47
CA LEU A 95 -1.52 14.31 -11.08
C LEU A 95 -0.18 14.79 -11.66
N SER A 96 -0.11 15.12 -12.95
CA SER A 96 1.11 15.68 -13.54
C SER A 96 1.53 17.01 -12.90
N LEU A 97 0.57 17.86 -12.51
CA LEU A 97 0.87 19.10 -11.80
C LEU A 97 1.44 18.81 -10.41
N TRP A 98 0.80 17.89 -9.65
CA TRP A 98 1.28 17.46 -8.34
C TRP A 98 2.72 16.91 -8.42
N GLU A 99 3.00 16.05 -9.39
CA GLU A 99 4.34 15.51 -9.63
C GLU A 99 5.35 16.61 -9.93
N ALA A 100 5.06 17.48 -10.88
CA ALA A 100 5.98 18.53 -11.31
C ALA A 100 6.39 19.47 -10.17
N VAL A 101 5.42 19.89 -9.35
CA VAL A 101 5.71 20.78 -8.21
C VAL A 101 6.42 20.03 -7.08
N ASN A 102 6.16 18.72 -6.88
CA ASN A 102 6.91 17.92 -5.90
C ASN A 102 8.35 17.64 -6.34
N TRP A 103 8.61 17.45 -7.64
CA TRP A 103 9.98 17.44 -8.16
C TRP A 103 10.70 18.76 -7.91
N GLN A 104 9.99 19.89 -7.99
CA GLN A 104 10.54 21.19 -7.62
C GLN A 104 10.83 21.31 -6.11
N ILE A 105 9.94 20.83 -5.23
CA ILE A 105 10.22 20.74 -3.78
C ILE A 105 11.48 19.92 -3.52
N LEU A 106 11.56 18.74 -4.13
CA LEU A 106 12.70 17.84 -3.99
C LEU A 106 14.00 18.55 -4.39
N HIS A 107 14.01 19.26 -5.53
CA HIS A 107 15.15 20.04 -5.97
C HIS A 107 15.55 21.13 -4.97
N VAL A 108 14.57 21.87 -4.42
CA VAL A 108 14.83 22.88 -3.38
C VAL A 108 15.45 22.25 -2.13
N TRP A 109 14.94 21.11 -1.69
CA TRP A 109 15.45 20.41 -0.51
C TRP A 109 16.86 19.84 -0.72
N GLU A 110 17.16 19.30 -1.91
CA GLU A 110 18.50 18.78 -2.25
C GLU A 110 19.59 19.87 -2.18
N HIS A 111 19.21 21.13 -2.42
CA HIS A 111 20.12 22.28 -2.42
C HIS A 111 19.96 23.16 -1.17
N PHE A 112 19.14 22.75 -0.19
CA PHE A 112 18.92 23.51 1.02
C PHE A 112 20.17 23.43 1.94
N PRO A 113 20.68 24.56 2.46
CA PRO A 113 21.87 24.56 3.31
C PRO A 113 21.66 23.74 4.58
N LYS A 114 22.49 22.70 4.79
CA LYS A 114 22.29 21.70 5.87
C LYS A 114 22.40 22.30 7.27
N GLU A 115 23.06 23.43 7.40
CA GLU A 115 23.23 24.20 8.65
C GLU A 115 22.04 25.13 8.97
N LYS A 116 21.07 25.26 8.05
CA LYS A 116 19.90 26.14 8.18
C LYS A 116 18.59 25.39 8.48
N THR A 117 18.67 24.13 8.91
CA THR A 117 17.49 23.28 9.21
C THR A 117 16.63 23.80 10.36
N ASN A 118 17.21 24.61 11.25
CA ASN A 118 16.57 25.22 12.40
C ASN A 118 15.88 26.56 12.11
N LEU A 119 15.92 27.05 10.86
CA LEU A 119 15.23 28.29 10.50
C LEU A 119 13.73 28.15 10.72
N LEU A 120 13.13 29.23 11.23
CA LEU A 120 11.75 29.23 11.67
C LEU A 120 10.79 29.63 10.54
N LEU A 121 9.60 29.05 10.57
CA LEU A 121 8.49 29.26 9.65
C LEU A 121 7.24 29.53 10.49
N ASP A 122 6.51 30.61 10.18
CA ASP A 122 5.24 30.93 10.83
C ASP A 122 4.07 30.46 9.94
N ILE A 123 3.28 29.53 10.47
CA ILE A 123 2.09 28.99 9.80
C ILE A 123 0.80 29.31 10.56
N SER A 124 0.86 30.27 11.48
CA SER A 124 -0.23 30.65 12.37
C SER A 124 -1.50 30.98 11.59
N LYS A 125 -2.65 30.63 12.17
CA LYS A 125 -3.97 31.05 11.68
C LYS A 125 -4.64 31.91 12.73
N GLU A 126 -5.15 31.24 13.76
CA GLU A 126 -5.77 31.86 14.94
C GLU A 126 -4.85 31.72 16.16
N THR A 127 -4.16 30.59 16.29
CA THR A 127 -3.16 30.34 17.32
C THR A 127 -1.75 30.44 16.75
N LYS A 128 -0.81 30.86 17.59
CA LYS A 128 0.61 30.95 17.23
C LYS A 128 1.17 29.55 16.96
N GLU A 129 1.67 29.34 15.76
CA GLU A 129 2.23 28.08 15.30
C GLU A 129 3.49 28.36 14.49
N ILE A 130 4.64 28.08 15.11
CA ILE A 130 5.97 28.31 14.54
C ILE A 130 6.72 26.98 14.57
N HIS A 131 7.27 26.60 13.42
CA HIS A 131 8.00 25.37 13.24
C HIS A 131 9.36 25.64 12.61
N THR A 132 10.33 24.79 12.86
CA THR A 132 11.59 24.76 12.11
C THR A 132 11.36 24.23 10.70
N PHE A 133 12.28 24.52 9.77
CA PHE A 133 12.29 23.90 8.45
C PHE A 133 12.30 22.36 8.54
N ALA A 134 13.09 21.79 9.45
CA ALA A 134 13.15 20.35 9.68
C ALA A 134 11.79 19.74 10.05
N GLU A 135 11.07 20.36 11.00
CA GLU A 135 9.73 19.92 11.40
C GLU A 135 8.74 20.04 10.23
N MET A 136 8.83 21.12 9.44
CA MET A 136 7.94 21.37 8.31
C MET A 136 8.10 20.37 7.16
N ILE A 137 9.32 19.90 6.87
CA ILE A 137 9.52 18.88 5.82
C ILE A 137 9.08 17.49 6.29
N GLU A 138 9.24 17.18 7.58
CA GLU A 138 8.77 15.93 8.16
C GLU A 138 7.23 15.89 8.18
N ASP A 139 6.59 16.97 8.64
CA ASP A 139 5.14 17.14 8.59
C ASP A 139 4.62 17.00 7.14
N TYR A 140 5.27 17.63 6.17
CA TYR A 140 4.88 17.54 4.76
C TYR A 140 4.86 16.09 4.25
N ILE A 141 5.88 15.28 4.58
CA ILE A 141 5.93 13.87 4.19
C ILE A 141 4.82 13.07 4.85
N ASN A 142 4.57 13.30 6.14
CA ASN A 142 3.53 12.61 6.89
C ASN A 142 2.13 12.98 6.36
N HIS A 143 1.91 14.26 6.09
CA HIS A 143 0.70 14.79 5.47
C HIS A 143 0.46 14.20 4.07
N ALA A 144 1.49 14.16 3.21
CA ALA A 144 1.38 13.55 1.88
C ALA A 144 1.01 12.06 1.98
N LYS A 145 1.70 11.29 2.83
CA LYS A 145 1.40 9.87 3.07
C LYS A 145 -0.04 9.67 3.55
N HIS A 146 -0.50 10.50 4.49
CA HIS A 146 -1.85 10.42 5.05
C HIS A 146 -2.94 10.57 3.98
N HIS A 147 -2.81 11.54 3.07
CA HIS A 147 -3.81 11.75 2.02
C HIS A 147 -3.64 10.80 0.83
N ILE A 148 -2.41 10.43 0.46
CA ILE A 148 -2.16 9.37 -0.53
C ILE A 148 -2.87 8.08 -0.12
N LYS A 149 -2.80 7.71 1.17
CA LYS A 149 -3.54 6.59 1.75
C LYS A 149 -5.07 6.71 1.59
N GLN A 150 -5.63 7.92 1.64
CA GLN A 150 -7.06 8.12 1.43
C GLN A 150 -7.48 8.05 -0.04
N ILE A 151 -6.53 8.30 -0.96
CA ILE A 151 -6.74 8.28 -2.41
C ILE A 151 -6.61 6.85 -2.95
N LEU A 152 -5.52 6.18 -2.61
CA LEU A 152 -5.23 4.85 -3.11
C LEU A 152 -6.23 3.83 -2.54
N PRO A 153 -6.69 2.87 -3.36
CA PRO A 153 -7.46 1.75 -2.84
C PRO A 153 -6.57 0.91 -1.91
N GLN A 154 -7.21 0.24 -0.96
CA GLN A 154 -6.57 -0.82 -0.20
C GLN A 154 -6.12 -1.91 -1.17
N MET A 155 -4.85 -2.31 -1.07
CA MET A 155 -4.29 -3.39 -1.88
C MET A 155 -4.61 -4.74 -1.24
N ILE A 156 -5.15 -5.67 -2.03
CA ILE A 156 -5.48 -7.02 -1.58
C ILE A 156 -4.57 -8.02 -2.29
N THR A 157 -3.62 -8.56 -1.52
CA THR A 157 -2.61 -9.50 -2.02
C THR A 157 -2.92 -10.91 -1.54
N VAL A 158 -3.04 -11.86 -2.47
CA VAL A 158 -3.03 -13.29 -2.14
C VAL A 158 -1.58 -13.76 -2.10
N ILE A 159 -1.15 -14.36 -1.00
CA ILE A 159 0.21 -14.88 -0.84
C ILE A 159 0.16 -16.38 -0.53
N ALA A 160 0.84 -17.18 -1.34
CA ALA A 160 0.86 -18.63 -1.20
C ALA A 160 2.21 -19.21 -1.64
N ALA A 161 2.53 -20.41 -1.16
CA ALA A 161 3.61 -21.24 -1.69
C ALA A 161 2.98 -22.50 -2.29
N ILE A 162 3.33 -22.83 -3.52
CA ILE A 162 2.71 -23.92 -4.29
C ILE A 162 3.78 -24.80 -4.96
N GLY A 163 3.50 -26.10 -5.10
CA GLY A 163 4.33 -27.02 -5.87
C GLY A 163 4.13 -26.90 -7.39
N GLU A 164 4.85 -27.73 -8.16
CA GLU A 164 4.83 -27.73 -9.64
C GLU A 164 3.41 -27.90 -10.22
N ASN A 165 2.54 -28.65 -9.54
CA ASN A 165 1.16 -28.91 -9.95
C ASN A 165 0.14 -28.16 -9.08
N ASN A 166 0.53 -27.00 -8.53
CA ASN A 166 -0.25 -26.19 -7.60
C ASN A 166 -0.55 -26.88 -6.25
N GLU A 167 0.24 -27.86 -5.82
CA GLU A 167 0.09 -28.49 -4.50
C GLU A 167 0.21 -27.43 -3.39
N LEU A 168 -0.63 -27.47 -2.36
CA LEU A 168 -0.57 -26.54 -1.21
C LEU A 168 -0.24 -27.24 0.11
N GLY A 169 -0.89 -28.38 0.35
CA GLY A 169 -0.94 -28.99 1.67
C GLY A 169 -1.35 -30.45 1.61
N LYS A 170 -1.01 -31.18 2.68
CA LYS A 170 -1.48 -32.53 2.95
C LYS A 170 -1.79 -32.65 4.44
N GLY A 171 -2.97 -33.15 4.80
CA GLY A 171 -3.32 -33.41 6.20
C GLY A 171 -3.37 -32.17 7.10
N ASN A 172 -3.72 -31.00 6.54
CA ASN A 172 -3.65 -29.68 7.18
C ASN A 172 -2.23 -29.15 7.49
N ASP A 173 -1.18 -29.77 6.97
CA ASP A 173 0.20 -29.28 7.10
C ASP A 173 0.80 -28.89 5.75
N LEU A 174 1.85 -28.06 5.79
CA LEU A 174 2.68 -27.77 4.62
C LEU A 174 3.50 -29.01 4.25
N ILE A 175 3.57 -29.30 2.94
CA ILE A 175 4.20 -30.54 2.43
C ILE A 175 5.74 -30.42 2.39
N TRP A 176 6.27 -29.22 2.56
CA TRP A 176 7.70 -28.94 2.54
C TRP A 176 8.12 -28.00 3.66
N HIS A 177 9.42 -28.01 3.93
CA HIS A 177 10.08 -27.03 4.77
C HIS A 177 10.94 -26.11 3.90
N LEU A 178 10.51 -24.86 3.73
CA LEU A 178 11.21 -23.85 2.93
C LEU A 178 11.45 -22.57 3.74
N PRO A 179 12.56 -22.50 4.51
CA PRO A 179 12.86 -21.34 5.36
C PRO A 179 12.91 -19.99 4.63
N ALA A 180 13.35 -19.98 3.36
CA ALA A 180 13.37 -18.77 2.55
C ALA A 180 11.96 -18.17 2.34
N ASP A 181 10.98 -19.04 2.05
CA ASP A 181 9.58 -18.63 1.90
C ASP A 181 9.00 -18.12 3.22
N LEU A 182 9.22 -18.82 4.34
CA LEU A 182 8.76 -18.38 5.65
C LEU A 182 9.31 -16.99 6.05
N LYS A 183 10.58 -16.71 5.71
CA LYS A 183 11.20 -15.39 5.92
C LYS A 183 10.55 -14.34 5.02
N ARG A 184 10.30 -14.66 3.75
CA ARG A 184 9.61 -13.77 2.80
C ARG A 184 8.20 -13.46 3.28
N PHE A 185 7.41 -14.48 3.61
CA PHE A 185 6.06 -14.37 4.15
C PHE A 185 6.02 -13.48 5.38
N LYS A 186 6.90 -13.71 6.37
CA LYS A 186 7.00 -12.87 7.56
C LYS A 186 7.32 -11.42 7.22
N ARG A 187 8.28 -11.17 6.32
CA ARG A 187 8.69 -9.81 5.93
C ARG A 187 7.56 -9.06 5.23
N LEU A 188 6.85 -9.70 4.32
CA LEU A 188 5.77 -9.08 3.55
C LEU A 188 4.54 -8.81 4.40
N THR A 189 4.16 -9.75 5.27
CA THR A 189 2.91 -9.67 6.04
C THR A 189 3.04 -8.90 7.36
N SER A 190 4.26 -8.61 7.84
CA SER A 190 4.45 -7.95 9.14
C SER A 190 3.91 -6.52 9.12
N GLY A 191 3.15 -6.15 10.16
CA GLY A 191 2.49 -4.86 10.29
C GLY A 191 1.10 -4.82 9.66
N HIS A 192 0.70 -5.88 8.95
CA HIS A 192 -0.53 -5.92 8.17
C HIS A 192 -1.58 -6.90 8.71
N HIS A 193 -2.80 -6.78 8.21
CA HIS A 193 -3.86 -7.75 8.42
C HIS A 193 -3.64 -8.98 7.54
N ILE A 194 -3.79 -10.16 8.15
CA ILE A 194 -3.77 -11.44 7.46
C ILE A 194 -5.14 -12.11 7.58
N ILE A 195 -5.70 -12.50 6.44
CA ILE A 195 -7.01 -13.14 6.35
C ILE A 195 -6.79 -14.61 6.05
N MET A 196 -7.36 -15.48 6.88
CA MET A 196 -7.30 -16.92 6.68
C MET A 196 -8.59 -17.64 7.07
N GLY A 197 -8.81 -18.83 6.52
CA GLY A 197 -9.89 -19.71 6.94
C GLY A 197 -9.59 -20.39 8.29
N ARG A 198 -10.65 -20.78 9.02
CA ARG A 198 -10.54 -21.44 10.34
C ARG A 198 -9.55 -22.60 10.39
N ASN A 199 -9.63 -23.56 9.46
CA ASN A 199 -8.75 -24.74 9.49
C ASN A 199 -7.26 -24.36 9.31
N THR A 200 -6.96 -23.31 8.54
CA THR A 200 -5.60 -22.80 8.38
C THR A 200 -5.09 -22.18 9.67
N TYR A 201 -5.94 -21.42 10.37
CA TYR A 201 -5.59 -20.92 11.69
C TYR A 201 -5.36 -22.05 12.70
N GLU A 202 -6.23 -23.05 12.74
CA GLU A 202 -6.13 -24.21 13.65
C GLU A 202 -4.84 -25.00 13.41
N SER A 203 -4.40 -25.15 12.16
CA SER A 203 -3.10 -25.74 11.80
C SER A 203 -1.92 -24.91 12.31
N ILE A 204 -1.95 -23.59 12.13
CA ILE A 204 -0.91 -22.68 12.65
C ILE A 204 -0.91 -22.67 14.20
N GLY A 205 -2.07 -22.83 14.81
CA GLY A 205 -2.30 -22.99 16.25
C GLY A 205 -2.20 -21.72 17.08
N LYS A 206 -1.79 -20.58 16.49
CA LYS A 206 -1.66 -19.31 17.21
C LYS A 206 -1.67 -18.09 16.29
N PRO A 207 -1.99 -16.89 16.80
CA PRO A 207 -1.82 -15.66 16.05
C PRO A 207 -0.34 -15.45 15.71
N LEU A 208 -0.08 -14.97 14.50
CA LEU A 208 1.27 -14.71 14.06
C LEU A 208 1.73 -13.34 14.61
N PRO A 209 2.92 -13.22 15.22
CA PRO A 209 3.34 -11.98 15.87
C PRO A 209 3.48 -10.82 14.87
N ASN A 210 3.22 -9.60 15.35
CA ASN A 210 3.24 -8.35 14.59
C ASN A 210 2.27 -8.33 13.39
N ARG A 211 1.16 -9.07 13.46
CA ARG A 211 0.10 -9.12 12.45
C ARG A 211 -1.26 -9.12 13.13
N THR A 212 -2.25 -8.53 12.47
CA THR A 212 -3.64 -8.65 12.90
C THR A 212 -4.26 -9.85 12.17
N THR A 213 -4.59 -10.91 12.89
CA THR A 213 -5.21 -12.09 12.30
C THR A 213 -6.72 -11.91 12.20
N ILE A 214 -7.29 -12.16 11.01
CA ILE A 214 -8.72 -12.27 10.77
C ILE A 214 -9.05 -13.69 10.31
N ILE A 215 -9.92 -14.36 11.05
CA ILE A 215 -10.34 -15.75 10.78
C ILE A 215 -11.72 -15.73 10.13
N VAL A 216 -11.82 -16.26 8.91
CA VAL A 216 -13.09 -16.44 8.19
C VAL A 216 -13.71 -17.78 8.55
N THR A 217 -14.93 -17.75 9.06
CA THR A 217 -15.69 -18.95 9.48
C THR A 217 -17.19 -18.71 9.37
N ARG A 218 -17.94 -19.75 9.03
CA ARG A 218 -19.42 -19.71 9.02
C ARG A 218 -20.02 -19.94 10.41
N ASP A 219 -19.22 -20.39 11.36
CA ASP A 219 -19.65 -20.56 12.75
C ASP A 219 -19.69 -19.21 13.47
N LYS A 220 -20.90 -18.71 13.70
CA LYS A 220 -21.15 -17.40 14.33
C LYS A 220 -20.72 -17.34 15.80
N ASN A 221 -20.53 -18.49 16.45
CA ASN A 221 -20.13 -18.57 17.85
C ASN A 221 -18.62 -18.78 18.01
N TYR A 222 -17.89 -18.97 16.90
CA TYR A 222 -16.45 -19.13 16.94
C TYR A 222 -15.80 -17.82 17.39
N GLN A 223 -14.97 -17.91 18.43
CA GLN A 223 -14.20 -16.80 18.97
C GLN A 223 -12.78 -17.31 19.24
N GLN A 224 -11.79 -16.47 18.96
CA GLN A 224 -10.40 -16.81 19.19
C GLN A 224 -9.69 -15.60 19.78
N GLU A 225 -9.13 -15.78 20.97
CA GLU A 225 -8.40 -14.73 21.65
C GLU A 225 -7.22 -14.23 20.80
N GLY A 226 -7.06 -12.91 20.72
CA GLY A 226 -6.02 -12.25 19.93
C GLY A 226 -6.28 -12.24 18.41
N CYS A 227 -7.45 -12.68 17.95
CA CYS A 227 -7.86 -12.65 16.55
C CYS A 227 -9.20 -11.92 16.37
N LEU A 228 -9.42 -11.39 15.17
CA LEU A 228 -10.74 -10.99 14.69
C LEU A 228 -11.41 -12.17 13.97
N THR A 229 -12.73 -12.18 13.93
CA THR A 229 -13.53 -13.21 13.26
C THR A 229 -14.51 -12.56 12.29
N ALA A 230 -14.67 -13.15 11.10
CA ALA A 230 -15.59 -12.68 10.07
C ALA A 230 -16.41 -13.84 9.49
N GLY A 231 -17.67 -13.59 9.16
CA GLY A 231 -18.59 -14.54 8.52
C GLY A 231 -18.35 -14.73 7.02
N SER A 232 -17.67 -13.78 6.38
CA SER A 232 -17.31 -13.83 4.95
C SER A 232 -15.96 -13.15 4.67
N ILE A 233 -15.47 -13.28 3.43
CA ILE A 233 -14.25 -12.63 2.99
C ILE A 233 -14.45 -11.11 2.90
N GLU A 234 -15.60 -10.66 2.39
CA GLU A 234 -15.95 -9.25 2.27
C GLU A 234 -16.00 -8.57 3.65
N GLU A 235 -16.59 -9.24 4.64
CA GLU A 235 -16.58 -8.76 6.03
C GLU A 235 -15.16 -8.70 6.58
N ALA A 236 -14.31 -9.69 6.29
CA ALA A 236 -12.91 -9.68 6.70
C ALA A 236 -12.12 -8.52 6.07
N VAL A 237 -12.36 -8.23 4.78
CA VAL A 237 -11.77 -7.08 4.09
C VAL A 237 -12.23 -5.76 4.72
N GLU A 238 -13.52 -5.61 5.05
CA GLU A 238 -14.05 -4.43 5.71
C GLU A 238 -13.48 -4.22 7.12
N LEU A 239 -13.29 -5.29 7.90
CA LEU A 239 -12.59 -5.24 9.19
C LEU A 239 -11.16 -4.75 9.05
N ALA A 240 -10.52 -5.03 7.91
CA ALA A 240 -9.15 -4.64 7.61
C ALA A 240 -9.03 -3.27 6.90
N LYS A 241 -10.12 -2.53 6.65
CA LYS A 241 -10.13 -1.31 5.81
C LYS A 241 -9.17 -0.19 6.20
N SER A 242 -8.66 -0.22 7.43
CA SER A 242 -7.68 0.75 7.94
C SER A 242 -6.25 0.44 7.46
N ASP A 243 -6.02 -0.76 6.94
CA ASP A 243 -4.77 -1.21 6.36
C ASP A 243 -4.68 -0.89 4.88
N ASP A 244 -3.51 -0.48 4.43
CA ASP A 244 -3.27 -0.14 3.03
C ASP A 244 -2.96 -1.38 2.20
N GLU A 245 -2.52 -2.46 2.86
CA GLU A 245 -2.20 -3.72 2.23
C GLU A 245 -2.66 -4.87 3.13
N ILE A 246 -3.54 -5.72 2.61
CA ILE A 246 -4.04 -6.89 3.31
C ILE A 246 -3.59 -8.15 2.60
N PHE A 247 -3.31 -9.19 3.38
CA PHE A 247 -2.82 -10.46 2.85
C PHE A 247 -3.81 -11.57 3.07
N ILE A 248 -4.24 -12.20 1.98
CA ILE A 248 -5.02 -13.43 2.02
C ILE A 248 -4.06 -14.60 1.98
N ILE A 249 -4.03 -15.40 3.05
CA ILE A 249 -3.03 -16.45 3.26
C ILE A 249 -3.62 -17.87 3.20
N GLY A 250 -4.85 -17.99 2.71
CA GLY A 250 -5.52 -19.27 2.45
C GLY A 250 -6.49 -19.70 3.55
N GLY A 251 -6.82 -20.97 3.71
CA GLY A 251 -6.42 -22.11 2.88
C GLY A 251 -7.20 -22.22 1.57
N ALA A 252 -7.19 -23.41 0.94
CA ALA A 252 -7.70 -23.58 -0.42
C ALA A 252 -9.15 -23.15 -0.66
N GLN A 253 -10.04 -23.31 0.32
CA GLN A 253 -11.41 -22.81 0.18
C GLN A 253 -11.47 -21.28 0.10
N ILE A 254 -10.60 -20.58 0.83
CA ILE A 254 -10.46 -19.12 0.74
C ILE A 254 -9.84 -18.78 -0.61
N TYR A 255 -8.72 -19.42 -0.99
CA TYR A 255 -8.06 -19.16 -2.29
C TYR A 255 -9.01 -19.34 -3.49
N LYS A 256 -9.83 -20.38 -3.48
CA LYS A 256 -10.83 -20.65 -4.51
C LYS A 256 -11.88 -19.53 -4.63
N GLN A 257 -12.32 -18.97 -3.51
CA GLN A 257 -13.28 -17.87 -3.51
C GLN A 257 -12.62 -16.56 -3.98
N VAL A 258 -11.46 -16.23 -3.42
CA VAL A 258 -10.83 -14.93 -3.67
C VAL A 258 -10.33 -14.77 -5.11
N LEU A 259 -9.84 -15.84 -5.75
CA LEU A 259 -9.42 -15.76 -7.14
C LEU A 259 -10.58 -15.47 -8.11
N ALA A 260 -11.83 -15.75 -7.71
CA ALA A 260 -13.02 -15.40 -8.46
C ALA A 260 -13.47 -13.93 -8.24
N PHE A 261 -12.96 -13.25 -7.22
CA PHE A 261 -13.33 -11.87 -6.93
C PHE A 261 -12.49 -10.88 -7.74
N GLU A 262 -13.16 -9.87 -8.30
CA GLU A 262 -12.49 -8.83 -9.09
C GLU A 262 -11.66 -7.86 -8.25
N PHE A 263 -11.93 -7.78 -6.93
CA PHE A 263 -11.23 -6.88 -6.01
C PHE A 263 -9.85 -7.36 -5.54
N ILE A 264 -9.36 -8.51 -6.01
CA ILE A 264 -7.99 -8.95 -5.70
C ILE A 264 -7.01 -8.32 -6.68
N ASP A 265 -6.04 -7.59 -6.18
CA ASP A 265 -5.11 -6.81 -7.00
C ASP A 265 -3.87 -7.60 -7.40
N LYS A 266 -3.35 -8.42 -6.48
CA LYS A 266 -2.01 -9.02 -6.61
C LYS A 266 -1.99 -10.48 -6.14
N LEU A 267 -1.18 -11.29 -6.82
CA LEU A 267 -0.73 -12.58 -6.32
C LEU A 267 0.78 -12.52 -6.05
N ASP A 268 1.21 -12.95 -4.87
CA ASP A 268 2.61 -13.14 -4.50
C ASP A 268 2.86 -14.62 -4.23
N ILE A 269 3.29 -15.34 -5.26
CA ILE A 269 3.35 -16.79 -5.26
C ILE A 269 4.80 -17.26 -5.19
N THR A 270 5.07 -18.15 -4.26
CA THR A 270 6.31 -18.94 -4.25
C THR A 270 6.05 -20.24 -5.01
N HIS A 271 6.71 -20.43 -6.15
CA HIS A 271 6.68 -21.69 -6.90
C HIS A 271 7.82 -22.58 -6.41
N VAL A 272 7.51 -23.74 -5.85
CA VAL A 272 8.47 -24.75 -5.43
C VAL A 272 8.60 -25.76 -6.57
N HIS A 273 9.78 -25.88 -7.17
CA HIS A 273 10.00 -26.66 -8.39
C HIS A 273 10.18 -28.15 -8.06
N SER A 274 9.15 -28.74 -7.48
CA SER A 274 9.04 -30.15 -7.15
C SER A 274 7.56 -30.52 -7.06
N SER A 275 7.24 -31.77 -7.38
CA SER A 275 5.90 -32.33 -7.20
C SER A 275 5.78 -33.01 -5.84
N PHE A 276 4.59 -32.98 -5.26
CA PHE A 276 4.34 -33.52 -3.94
C PHE A 276 3.00 -34.29 -3.92
N GLU A 277 2.85 -35.21 -2.98
CA GLU A 277 1.54 -35.80 -2.72
C GLU A 277 0.71 -34.81 -1.89
N ALA A 278 -0.42 -34.35 -2.42
CA ALA A 278 -1.26 -33.32 -1.81
C ALA A 278 -2.74 -33.71 -1.84
N ASP A 279 -3.48 -33.31 -0.81
CA ASP A 279 -4.96 -33.39 -0.77
C ASP A 279 -5.62 -32.05 -1.08
N VAL A 280 -4.82 -30.97 -1.05
CA VAL A 280 -5.27 -29.60 -1.24
C VAL A 280 -4.36 -28.90 -2.25
N TYR A 281 -4.98 -28.22 -3.22
CA TYR A 281 -4.32 -27.55 -4.34
C TYR A 281 -4.75 -26.08 -4.42
N PHE A 282 -3.84 -25.23 -4.87
CA PHE A 282 -4.12 -23.84 -5.20
C PHE A 282 -4.90 -23.80 -6.53
N PRO A 283 -5.89 -22.91 -6.69
CA PRO A 283 -6.60 -22.79 -7.95
C PRO A 283 -5.66 -22.31 -9.08
N GLU A 284 -5.95 -22.71 -10.31
CA GLU A 284 -5.15 -22.33 -11.47
C GLU A 284 -5.03 -20.81 -11.62
N ILE A 285 -3.80 -20.32 -11.82
CA ILE A 285 -3.55 -18.91 -12.11
C ILE A 285 -3.80 -18.67 -13.59
N ASN A 286 -5.02 -18.23 -13.91
CA ASN A 286 -5.41 -17.98 -15.30
C ASN A 286 -4.61 -16.81 -15.92
N SER A 287 -3.80 -17.11 -16.94
CA SER A 287 -2.97 -16.13 -17.65
C SER A 287 -3.76 -15.05 -18.40
N ASN A 288 -5.07 -15.26 -18.65
CA ASN A 288 -5.94 -14.23 -19.21
C ASN A 288 -6.37 -13.19 -18.16
N GLN A 289 -6.31 -13.53 -16.88
CA GLN A 289 -6.65 -12.64 -15.76
C GLN A 289 -5.42 -12.05 -15.09
N TRP A 290 -4.30 -12.78 -15.06
CA TRP A 290 -3.11 -12.42 -14.32
C TRP A 290 -1.92 -12.20 -15.25
N LYS A 291 -1.11 -11.18 -14.93
CA LYS A 291 0.13 -10.86 -15.64
C LYS A 291 1.29 -10.96 -14.66
N GLU A 292 2.27 -11.80 -14.99
CA GLU A 292 3.54 -11.83 -14.28
C GLU A 292 4.26 -10.49 -14.47
N VAL A 293 4.66 -9.85 -13.37
CA VAL A 293 5.38 -8.57 -13.37
C VAL A 293 6.77 -8.66 -12.76
N ARG A 294 7.05 -9.73 -12.02
CA ARG A 294 8.36 -9.94 -11.39
C ARG A 294 8.56 -11.42 -11.10
N ARG A 295 9.79 -11.90 -11.33
CA ARG A 295 10.27 -13.24 -10.98
C ARG A 295 11.69 -13.16 -10.43
N GLU A 296 11.95 -13.92 -9.38
CA GLU A 296 13.28 -14.14 -8.82
C GLU A 296 13.47 -15.64 -8.61
N ASP A 297 14.45 -16.23 -9.29
CA ASP A 297 14.71 -17.67 -9.27
C ASP A 297 15.87 -18.01 -8.32
N PHE A 298 15.72 -19.10 -7.57
CA PHE A 298 16.67 -19.58 -6.58
C PHE A 298 16.94 -21.07 -6.75
N LYS A 299 18.20 -21.46 -6.55
CA LYS A 299 18.60 -22.87 -6.51
C LYS A 299 18.52 -23.42 -5.10
N ALA A 300 18.28 -24.72 -5.00
CA ALA A 300 18.34 -25.45 -3.74
C ALA A 300 19.69 -25.25 -3.04
N ASP A 301 19.66 -25.22 -1.71
CA ASP A 301 20.82 -25.14 -0.84
C ASP A 301 20.63 -26.01 0.42
N ASP A 302 21.61 -26.01 1.33
CA ASP A 302 21.58 -26.81 2.56
C ASP A 302 20.34 -26.54 3.45
N LYS A 303 19.71 -25.38 3.32
CA LYS A 303 18.55 -24.95 4.12
C LYS A 303 17.23 -25.08 3.37
N ASN A 304 17.26 -24.98 2.04
CA ASN A 304 16.11 -24.96 1.15
C ASN A 304 16.30 -26.08 0.12
N LYS A 305 15.70 -27.25 0.37
CA LYS A 305 15.99 -28.49 -0.36
C LYS A 305 15.51 -28.53 -1.83
N TYR A 306 14.79 -27.51 -2.27
CA TYR A 306 14.15 -27.46 -3.58
C TYR A 306 14.56 -26.17 -4.29
N ASP A 307 14.66 -26.22 -5.62
CA ASP A 307 14.66 -25.01 -6.43
C ASP A 307 13.30 -24.30 -6.25
N TYR A 308 13.30 -22.97 -6.23
CA TYR A 308 12.06 -22.21 -6.06
C TYR A 308 12.16 -20.84 -6.71
N SER A 309 11.01 -20.25 -7.00
CA SER A 309 10.90 -18.89 -7.52
C SER A 309 9.92 -18.06 -6.72
N PHE A 310 10.27 -16.79 -6.47
CA PHE A 310 9.32 -15.79 -6.00
C PHE A 310 8.75 -15.04 -7.19
N VAL A 311 7.43 -15.13 -7.36
CA VAL A 311 6.76 -14.55 -8.53
C VAL A 311 5.63 -13.63 -8.08
N SER A 312 5.59 -12.43 -8.63
CA SER A 312 4.51 -11.47 -8.42
C SER A 312 3.69 -11.33 -9.68
N TYR A 313 2.37 -11.41 -9.53
CA TYR A 313 1.39 -11.19 -10.59
C TYR A 313 0.50 -10.00 -10.22
N VAL A 314 0.09 -9.23 -11.21
CA VAL A 314 -0.98 -8.22 -11.08
C VAL A 314 -2.17 -8.63 -11.93
N ARG A 315 -3.37 -8.29 -11.48
CA ARG A 315 -4.57 -8.50 -12.28
C ARG A 315 -4.50 -7.63 -13.54
N LYS A 316 -4.78 -8.22 -14.70
CA LYS A 316 -4.87 -7.49 -15.98
C LYS A 316 -6.06 -6.54 -15.94
N SER A 317 -5.88 -5.35 -16.50
CA SER A 317 -6.98 -4.40 -16.64
C SER A 317 -8.02 -4.90 -17.64
N GLN A 318 -9.30 -4.55 -17.49
CA GLN A 318 -10.37 -4.96 -18.43
C GLN A 318 -10.05 -4.62 -19.91
N ARG A 319 -9.26 -3.56 -20.16
CA ARG A 319 -8.80 -3.16 -21.50
C ARG A 319 -7.74 -4.10 -22.10
N GLU A 320 -6.95 -4.77 -21.27
CA GLU A 320 -5.95 -5.75 -21.73
C GLU A 320 -6.58 -7.12 -21.99
N ILE A 321 -7.65 -7.45 -21.26
CA ILE A 321 -8.40 -8.71 -21.43
C ILE A 321 -9.08 -8.73 -22.81
N GLN A 322 -9.75 -7.64 -23.21
CA GLN A 322 -10.47 -7.53 -24.50
C GLN A 322 -9.58 -7.49 -25.75
N LYS A 323 -8.26 -7.29 -25.61
CA LYS A 323 -7.32 -7.35 -26.76
C LYS A 323 -6.79 -8.76 -27.04
N THR A 324 -7.09 -9.71 -26.15
CA THR A 324 -6.58 -11.08 -26.21
C THR A 324 -7.66 -12.08 -26.65
N GLU A 325 -8.91 -11.60 -26.83
CA GLU A 325 -10.00 -12.26 -27.57
C GLU A 325 -10.00 -11.76 -29.02
#